data_AF-A0A9D2W0X8-F1
#
_entry.id   AF-A0A9D2W0X8-F1
#
_cell.length_a   1.000
_cell.length_b   1.000
_cell.length_c   1.000
_cell.angle_alpha   90.00
_cell.angle_beta   90.00
_cell.angle_gamma   90.00
#
_symmetry.space_group_name_H-M   'P 1'
#
loop_
_entity.id
_entity.type
_entity.pdbx_description
1 polymer ?
#
loop_
_entity_poly.entity_id
_entity_poly.type
_entity_poly.pdbx_seq_one_letter_code
_entity_poly.pdbx_strand_id
1 'polypeptide(L)'
;MTGISLWLYVFFAGAVAMAILWRAWRILRACRSGKETPAAHPRPPFGDRCGTDLRTFFQKRWAAVFHMVLVVSFLGMCVDALWYPLGAGGEAYRIFSAGNAALAAAAIAAAAGLLARRVRPIARYRSLSPAQRRDGFAVLILEMVSAATLLAVYAGWQQGVWWHYGILLVFALYITFSKHLHIFLAPVYLAVFGRRETFSPDDMPEVTHELDVLEGRAPASETPPERMGACWASDFTRGRLLSAFSCTECGRCESVCPVVAASDVPFSPRKVVADVRRAAMGKAEGALYGKAITRDEAFACISCGACLEACPIAISPMDLLLQVRRYAVLEQGELPPEEARVAESIVATGNPWAMETAGEEGSEERIPLADPEHPTEYLLWRGSMGIHDPQGRAVVRATARMLDAAGVSWSALPSEEECDVADLLRYQGDEWTFLTAARRNIECLHRYGVRKIITPCPHSLSVLRDQYPSLGGRFTVQHLSEFVLQALRDGGLELPRTLEGQTVVYHDPCRLSRAHIVEAPREVLRALGARVVEAPQAGRGSMCCGGSGYFREGEVPAAIAARRMEQLASTGAQRVITACPYCYQMLSVLSGEKALPVSDLTQWLRV
;
A
#
# COMPACT_ATOMS: atom_id res chain seq x y z
N MET A 1 -18.75 21.98 48.48
CA MET A 1 -17.59 22.42 49.28
C MET A 1 -16.61 23.08 48.34
N THR A 2 -16.20 24.31 48.62
CA THR A 2 -15.63 25.26 47.66
C THR A 2 -14.28 25.82 48.12
N GLY A 3 -13.42 26.22 47.17
CA GLY A 3 -12.11 26.79 47.44
C GLY A 3 -10.98 25.92 46.90
N ILE A 4 -10.10 25.45 47.79
CA ILE A 4 -8.77 24.91 47.47
C ILE A 4 -8.81 23.75 46.44
N SER A 5 -9.69 22.76 46.61
CA SER A 5 -9.75 21.60 45.68
C SER A 5 -10.14 21.99 44.25
N LEU A 6 -11.04 22.98 44.10
CA LEU A 6 -11.43 23.51 42.79
C LEU A 6 -10.28 24.30 42.15
N TRP A 7 -9.59 25.14 42.92
CA TRP A 7 -8.41 25.88 42.43
C TRP A 7 -7.27 24.95 42.00
N LEU A 8 -6.99 23.90 42.78
CA LEU A 8 -6.01 22.87 42.41
C LEU A 8 -6.42 22.15 41.13
N TYR A 9 -7.70 21.73 41.01
CA TYR A 9 -8.20 21.10 39.79
C TYR A 9 -8.07 22.02 38.57
N VAL A 10 -8.49 23.28 38.67
CA VAL A 10 -8.39 24.27 37.57
C VAL A 10 -6.92 24.49 37.18
N PHE A 11 -6.01 24.57 38.14
CA PHE A 11 -4.57 24.68 37.88
C PHE A 11 -4.02 23.44 37.14
N PHE A 12 -4.30 22.23 37.62
CA PHE A 12 -3.86 20.99 36.96
C PHE A 12 -4.50 20.80 35.58
N ALA A 13 -5.80 21.10 35.43
CA ALA A 13 -6.51 21.06 34.16
C ALA A 13 -5.91 22.07 33.16
N GLY A 14 -5.58 23.28 33.62
CA GLY A 14 -4.86 24.28 32.83
C GLY A 14 -3.48 23.79 32.39
N ALA A 15 -2.68 23.21 33.30
CA ALA A 15 -1.37 22.64 32.96
C ALA A 15 -1.48 21.48 31.95
N VAL A 16 -2.47 20.61 32.11
CA VAL A 16 -2.78 19.51 31.17
C VAL A 16 -3.18 20.06 29.80
N ALA A 17 -4.09 21.04 29.76
CA ALA A 17 -4.51 21.70 28.53
C ALA A 17 -3.32 22.37 27.81
N MET A 18 -2.46 23.08 28.54
CA MET A 18 -1.22 23.65 27.96
C MET A 18 -0.30 22.58 27.40
N ALA A 19 -0.10 21.44 28.09
CA ALA A 19 0.73 20.35 27.60
C ALA A 19 0.15 19.69 26.33
N ILE A 20 -1.18 19.53 26.26
CA ILE A 20 -1.90 19.02 25.08
C ILE A 20 -1.79 20.02 23.91
N LEU A 21 -2.02 21.31 24.15
CA LEU A 21 -1.90 22.37 23.14
C LEU A 21 -0.46 22.50 22.62
N TRP A 22 0.55 22.44 23.50
CA TRP A 22 1.96 22.40 23.12
C TRP A 22 2.30 21.16 22.28
N ARG A 23 1.76 19.99 22.66
CA ARG A 23 1.92 18.74 21.92
C ARG A 23 1.31 18.84 20.52
N ALA A 24 0.10 19.38 20.42
CA ALA A 24 -0.60 19.63 19.16
C ALA A 24 0.16 20.65 18.30
N TRP A 25 0.60 21.77 18.87
CA TRP A 25 1.42 22.78 18.19
C TRP A 25 2.72 22.19 17.64
N ARG A 26 3.42 21.33 18.38
CA ARG A 26 4.63 20.65 17.88
C ARG A 26 4.34 19.73 16.69
N ILE A 27 3.22 19.01 16.71
CA ILE A 27 2.81 18.14 15.59
C ILE A 27 2.42 19.00 14.38
N LEU A 28 1.63 20.05 14.58
CA LEU A 28 1.26 20.98 13.52
C LEU A 28 2.48 21.68 12.92
N ARG A 29 3.45 22.08 13.75
CA ARG A 29 4.74 22.64 13.29
C ARG A 29 5.53 21.62 12.46
N ALA A 30 5.64 20.38 12.93
CA ALA A 30 6.33 19.32 12.21
C ALA A 30 5.65 19.00 10.86
N CYS A 31 4.32 18.91 10.81
CA CYS A 31 3.59 18.74 9.56
C CYS A 31 3.78 19.96 8.64
N ARG A 32 3.71 21.19 9.17
CA ARG A 32 3.88 22.44 8.39
C ARG A 32 5.30 22.64 7.84
N SER A 33 6.32 22.07 8.45
CA SER A 33 7.68 22.04 7.88
C SER A 33 7.85 21.04 6.73
N GLY A 34 6.82 20.22 6.44
CA GLY A 34 6.77 19.37 5.25
C GLY A 34 6.40 20.14 3.99
N LYS A 35 6.85 19.62 2.83
CA LYS A 35 6.47 20.13 1.50
C LYS A 35 4.93 20.22 1.33
N GLU A 36 4.49 21.09 0.44
CA GLU A 36 3.08 21.11 -0.01
C GLU A 36 2.67 19.70 -0.46
N THR A 37 1.42 19.29 -0.21
CA THR A 37 0.94 17.98 -0.70
C THR A 37 0.33 18.22 -2.08
N PRO A 38 0.79 17.53 -3.14
CA PRO A 38 0.24 17.72 -4.48
C PRO A 38 -1.28 17.57 -4.51
N ALA A 39 -1.91 18.23 -5.49
CA ALA A 39 -3.34 18.07 -5.73
C ALA A 39 -3.63 16.64 -6.24
N ALA A 40 -3.85 15.72 -5.31
CA ALA A 40 -4.02 14.30 -5.59
C ALA A 40 -5.04 14.02 -6.71
N HIS A 41 -4.70 13.04 -7.55
CA HIS A 41 -5.39 12.69 -8.80
C HIS A 41 -6.93 12.62 -8.70
N PRO A 42 -7.65 12.88 -9.81
CA PRO A 42 -9.12 12.91 -9.83
C PRO A 42 -9.77 11.62 -9.31
N ARG A 43 -10.92 11.79 -8.68
CA ARG A 43 -11.48 10.85 -7.69
C ARG A 43 -12.53 9.91 -8.31
N PRO A 44 -12.56 8.61 -7.95
CA PRO A 44 -13.81 7.86 -7.95
C PRO A 44 -14.72 8.28 -6.76
N PRO A 45 -16.05 8.14 -6.87
CA PRO A 45 -17.01 8.52 -5.83
C PRO A 45 -16.88 7.68 -4.54
N PHE A 46 -17.56 8.08 -3.46
CA PHE A 46 -17.36 7.49 -2.13
C PHE A 46 -17.85 6.03 -2.02
N GLY A 47 -18.78 5.61 -2.90
CA GLY A 47 -19.22 4.22 -3.00
C GLY A 47 -18.08 3.26 -3.35
N ASP A 48 -17.31 3.58 -4.39
CA ASP A 48 -16.21 2.73 -4.88
C ASP A 48 -14.98 2.76 -3.94
N ARG A 49 -14.82 3.85 -3.19
CA ARG A 49 -13.77 4.00 -2.16
C ARG A 49 -13.90 2.99 -1.01
N CYS A 50 -15.09 2.42 -0.78
CA CYS A 50 -15.30 1.28 0.11
C CYS A 50 -15.07 -0.08 -0.58
N GLY A 51 -14.12 -0.13 -1.53
CA GLY A 51 -13.43 -1.36 -1.93
C GLY A 51 -12.59 -2.02 -0.81
N THR A 52 -12.44 -1.36 0.35
CA THR A 52 -12.42 -2.09 1.61
C THR A 52 -13.81 -2.67 1.83
N ASP A 53 -14.01 -3.87 1.28
CA ASP A 53 -15.19 -4.73 1.47
C ASP A 53 -15.85 -4.38 2.81
N LEU A 54 -17.13 -3.96 2.80
CA LEU A 54 -17.79 -3.63 4.06
C LEU A 54 -17.70 -4.84 5.00
N ARG A 55 -17.70 -6.09 4.51
CA ARG A 55 -17.42 -7.25 5.37
C ARG A 55 -16.01 -7.23 5.96
N THR A 56 -14.97 -6.56 5.46
CA THR A 56 -13.68 -6.40 6.19
C THR A 56 -13.72 -5.35 7.32
N PHE A 57 -14.35 -4.19 7.11
CA PHE A 57 -14.56 -3.17 8.16
C PHE A 57 -15.57 -3.69 9.22
N PHE A 58 -16.61 -4.41 8.76
CA PHE A 58 -17.70 -4.97 9.57
C PHE A 58 -17.49 -6.44 10.01
N GLN A 59 -16.51 -7.23 9.53
CA GLN A 59 -16.13 -8.54 10.11
C GLN A 59 -15.58 -8.35 11.52
N LYS A 60 -15.02 -7.16 11.78
CA LYS A 60 -14.64 -6.71 13.11
C LYS A 60 -15.63 -5.68 13.66
N ARG A 61 -16.92 -5.78 13.29
CA ARG A 61 -18.07 -5.04 13.84
C ARG A 61 -17.92 -4.83 15.35
N TRP A 62 -17.72 -5.92 16.08
CA TRP A 62 -17.52 -5.91 17.52
C TRP A 62 -16.33 -5.06 17.96
N ALA A 63 -15.17 -5.15 17.30
CA ALA A 63 -14.03 -4.31 17.67
C ALA A 63 -14.30 -2.83 17.36
N ALA A 64 -14.90 -2.49 16.21
CA ALA A 64 -15.25 -1.11 15.87
C ALA A 64 -16.27 -0.51 16.84
N VAL A 65 -17.34 -1.26 17.15
CA VAL A 65 -18.36 -0.89 18.15
C VAL A 65 -17.71 -0.73 19.53
N PHE A 66 -16.86 -1.65 19.97
CA PHE A 66 -16.15 -1.49 21.26
C PHE A 66 -15.30 -0.22 21.29
N HIS A 67 -14.49 0.07 20.26
CA HIS A 67 -13.70 1.31 20.24
C HIS A 67 -14.59 2.56 20.21
N MET A 68 -15.72 2.53 19.50
CA MET A 68 -16.69 3.63 19.48
C MET A 68 -17.30 3.87 20.87
N VAL A 69 -17.70 2.80 21.58
CA VAL A 69 -18.21 2.90 22.96
C VAL A 69 -17.17 3.52 23.90
N LEU A 70 -15.90 3.10 23.83
CA LEU A 70 -14.83 3.70 24.66
C LEU A 70 -14.61 5.19 24.33
N VAL A 71 -14.62 5.58 23.06
CA VAL A 71 -14.41 6.98 22.66
C VAL A 71 -15.60 7.86 23.05
N VAL A 72 -16.83 7.40 22.84
CA VAL A 72 -18.04 8.15 23.23
C VAL A 72 -18.19 8.23 24.75
N SER A 73 -17.86 7.15 25.48
CA SER A 73 -17.70 7.13 26.95
C SER A 73 -16.73 8.22 27.40
N PHE A 74 -15.49 8.20 26.91
CA PHE A 74 -14.47 9.18 27.28
C PHE A 74 -14.89 10.63 26.98
N LEU A 75 -15.46 10.90 25.81
CA LEU A 75 -15.97 12.23 25.46
C LEU A 75 -17.13 12.66 26.38
N GLY A 76 -18.04 11.75 26.73
CA GLY A 76 -19.10 11.99 27.72
C GLY A 76 -18.53 12.33 29.10
N MET A 77 -17.52 11.59 29.57
CA MET A 77 -16.79 11.88 30.81
C MET A 77 -16.10 13.26 30.78
N CYS A 78 -15.51 13.65 29.65
CA CYS A 78 -14.95 15.00 29.48
C CYS A 78 -16.02 16.10 29.53
N VAL A 79 -17.20 15.89 28.94
CA VAL A 79 -18.31 16.86 29.01
C VAL A 79 -18.88 16.94 30.43
N ASP A 80 -19.01 15.82 31.14
CA ASP A 80 -19.43 15.80 32.54
C ASP A 80 -18.47 16.61 33.44
N ALA A 81 -17.16 16.41 33.27
CA ALA A 81 -16.12 17.14 34.00
C ALA A 81 -16.09 18.65 33.74
N LEU A 82 -16.71 19.11 32.65
CA LEU A 82 -16.89 20.54 32.33
C LEU A 82 -18.25 21.07 32.80
N TRP A 83 -19.30 20.24 32.81
CA TRP A 83 -20.67 20.66 33.13
C TRP A 83 -20.94 20.65 34.64
N TYR A 84 -20.49 19.63 35.37
CA TYR A 84 -20.74 19.50 36.81
C TYR A 84 -20.28 20.71 37.66
N PRO A 85 -19.09 21.33 37.43
CA PRO A 85 -18.65 22.50 38.19
C PRO A 85 -19.51 23.75 37.98
N LEU A 86 -20.33 23.80 36.92
CA LEU A 86 -21.21 24.94 36.60
C LEU A 86 -22.52 24.93 37.41
N GLY A 87 -22.64 24.07 38.43
CA GLY A 87 -23.81 24.03 39.33
C GLY A 87 -25.05 23.36 38.73
N ALA A 88 -24.85 22.43 37.79
CA ALA A 88 -25.91 21.81 37.01
C ALA A 88 -26.77 20.80 37.82
N GLY A 89 -27.70 21.28 38.63
CA GLY A 89 -28.71 20.44 39.31
C GLY A 89 -29.95 20.09 38.48
N GLY A 90 -30.02 20.57 37.23
CA GLY A 90 -31.22 20.50 36.39
C GLY A 90 -31.51 19.13 35.79
N GLU A 91 -32.75 18.93 35.33
CA GLU A 91 -33.22 17.67 34.75
C GLU A 91 -32.37 17.20 33.55
N ALA A 92 -31.99 18.12 32.65
CA ALA A 92 -31.12 17.83 31.52
C ALA A 92 -29.76 17.24 31.94
N TYR A 93 -29.15 17.74 33.02
CA TYR A 93 -27.90 17.20 33.54
C TYR A 93 -28.09 15.82 34.16
N ARG A 94 -29.21 15.57 34.86
CA ARG A 94 -29.52 14.23 35.40
C ARG A 94 -29.70 13.19 34.29
N ILE A 95 -30.41 13.55 33.21
CA ILE A 95 -30.57 12.69 32.02
C ILE A 95 -29.21 12.40 31.37
N PHE A 96 -28.40 13.45 31.15
CA PHE A 96 -27.06 13.33 30.58
C PHE A 96 -26.14 12.44 31.45
N SER A 97 -26.07 12.70 32.75
CA SER A 97 -25.23 11.96 33.70
C SER A 97 -25.65 10.48 33.81
N ALA A 98 -26.96 10.18 33.81
CA ALA A 98 -27.46 8.81 33.76
C ALA A 98 -27.08 8.09 32.45
N GLY A 99 -27.17 8.77 31.30
CA GLY A 99 -26.71 8.24 30.02
C GLY A 99 -25.20 8.00 29.99
N ASN A 100 -24.41 8.91 30.57
CA ASN A 100 -22.97 8.79 30.68
C ASN A 100 -22.55 7.64 31.62
N ALA A 101 -23.25 7.45 32.74
CA ALA A 101 -23.07 6.30 33.63
C ALA A 101 -23.36 4.97 32.91
N ALA A 102 -24.43 4.90 32.11
CA ALA A 102 -24.73 3.72 31.29
C ALA A 102 -23.64 3.43 30.24
N LEU A 103 -23.10 4.47 29.59
CA LEU A 103 -21.97 4.36 28.67
C LEU A 103 -20.69 3.90 29.37
N ALA A 104 -20.39 4.42 30.56
CA ALA A 104 -19.25 4.00 31.38
C ALA A 104 -19.34 2.52 31.79
N ALA A 105 -20.53 2.04 32.19
CA ALA A 105 -20.75 0.61 32.45
C ALA A 105 -20.53 -0.26 31.19
N ALA A 106 -21.02 0.20 30.03
CA ALA A 106 -20.78 -0.48 28.75
C ALA A 106 -19.30 -0.46 28.35
N ALA A 107 -18.57 0.63 28.65
CA ALA A 107 -17.13 0.76 28.39
C ALA A 107 -16.30 -0.19 29.26
N ILE A 108 -16.65 -0.38 30.53
CA ILE A 108 -16.02 -1.39 31.40
C ILE A 108 -16.22 -2.80 30.82
N ALA A 109 -17.44 -3.15 30.42
CA ALA A 109 -17.74 -4.45 29.81
C ALA A 109 -16.97 -4.66 28.48
N ALA A 110 -16.88 -3.62 27.65
CA ALA A 110 -16.11 -3.62 26.41
C ALA A 110 -14.60 -3.81 26.68
N ALA A 111 -14.04 -3.06 27.63
CA ALA A 111 -12.63 -3.12 27.99
C ALA A 111 -12.26 -4.50 28.58
N ALA A 112 -13.08 -5.04 29.49
CA ALA A 112 -12.91 -6.39 30.03
C ALA A 112 -12.96 -7.47 28.94
N GLY A 113 -13.93 -7.38 28.01
CA GLY A 113 -14.03 -8.29 26.86
C GLY A 113 -12.82 -8.21 25.91
N LEU A 114 -12.24 -7.02 25.71
CA LEU A 114 -11.01 -6.83 24.93
C LEU A 114 -9.77 -7.35 25.68
N LEU A 115 -9.68 -7.16 27.00
CA LEU A 115 -8.60 -7.69 27.84
C LEU A 115 -8.60 -9.22 27.81
N ALA A 116 -9.74 -9.86 28.07
CA ALA A 116 -9.88 -11.32 28.03
C ALA A 116 -9.46 -11.91 26.66
N ARG A 117 -9.80 -11.23 25.56
CA ARG A 117 -9.37 -11.62 24.20
C ARG A 117 -7.86 -11.43 23.94
N ARG A 118 -7.18 -10.55 24.68
CA ARG A 118 -5.73 -10.33 24.59
C ARG A 118 -4.88 -11.27 25.45
N VAL A 119 -5.48 -12.05 26.35
CA VAL A 119 -4.76 -13.08 27.14
C VAL A 119 -4.25 -14.22 26.25
N ARG A 120 -4.89 -14.48 25.10
CA ARG A 120 -4.35 -15.40 24.09
C ARG A 120 -3.15 -14.75 23.38
N PRO A 121 -1.93 -15.31 23.44
CA PRO A 121 -0.74 -14.71 22.84
C PRO A 121 -0.83 -14.75 21.32
N ILE A 122 -1.26 -13.64 20.71
CA ILE A 122 -1.15 -13.47 19.27
C ILE A 122 0.31 -13.11 18.95
N ALA A 123 1.03 -14.00 18.29
CA ALA A 123 2.46 -13.85 17.91
C ALA A 123 2.76 -12.70 16.91
N ARG A 124 1.84 -11.75 16.73
CA ARG A 124 1.77 -10.82 15.59
C ARG A 124 2.79 -9.67 15.59
N TYR A 125 3.56 -9.46 16.65
CA TYR A 125 4.21 -8.16 16.91
C TYR A 125 5.67 -8.28 17.38
N ARG A 126 6.56 -8.76 16.49
CA ARG A 126 8.01 -8.80 16.76
C ARG A 126 8.60 -7.38 16.90
N SER A 127 8.23 -6.43 16.04
CA SER A 127 8.83 -5.08 16.05
C SER A 127 8.25 -4.06 17.06
N LEU A 128 7.27 -4.43 17.90
CA LEU A 128 6.83 -3.52 18.97
C LEU A 128 7.83 -3.53 20.13
N SER A 129 8.23 -2.36 20.61
CA SER A 129 8.94 -2.24 21.89
C SER A 129 8.08 -2.74 23.06
N PRO A 130 8.70 -3.15 24.19
CA PRO A 130 7.96 -3.50 25.41
C PRO A 130 7.01 -2.40 25.89
N ALA A 131 7.37 -1.12 25.71
CA ALA A 131 6.49 0.01 26.00
C ALA A 131 5.23 -0.02 25.13
N GLN A 132 5.38 -0.06 23.80
CA GLN A 132 4.25 -0.11 22.86
C GLN A 132 3.37 -1.36 23.06
N ARG A 133 3.91 -2.48 23.56
CA ARG A 133 3.09 -3.66 23.95
C ARG A 133 2.24 -3.36 25.19
N ARG A 134 2.80 -2.70 26.21
CA ARG A 134 2.10 -2.32 27.45
C ARG A 134 1.07 -1.20 27.25
N ASP A 135 1.29 -0.28 26.31
CA ASP A 135 0.38 0.86 26.07
C ASP A 135 -1.08 0.47 25.80
N GLY A 136 -1.30 -0.71 25.22
CA GLY A 136 -2.66 -1.22 24.97
C GLY A 136 -3.38 -1.70 26.23
N PHE A 137 -2.64 -2.12 27.27
CA PHE A 137 -3.20 -2.48 28.57
C PHE A 137 -3.39 -1.24 29.43
N ALA A 138 -2.44 -0.29 29.39
CA ALA A 138 -2.51 0.97 30.12
C ALA A 138 -3.80 1.75 29.83
N VAL A 139 -4.19 1.91 28.55
CA VAL A 139 -5.46 2.58 28.19
C VAL A 139 -6.69 1.82 28.68
N LEU A 140 -6.72 0.50 28.55
CA LEU A 140 -7.88 -0.28 28.99
C LEU A 140 -8.05 -0.22 30.52
N ILE A 141 -6.94 -0.19 31.27
CA ILE A 141 -6.96 0.00 32.73
C ILE A 141 -7.38 1.42 33.10
N LEU A 142 -6.82 2.46 32.45
CA LEU A 142 -7.17 3.85 32.71
C LEU A 142 -8.65 4.14 32.40
N GLU A 143 -9.18 3.64 31.29
CA GLU A 143 -10.60 3.74 30.94
C GLU A 143 -11.48 3.00 31.95
N MET A 144 -11.14 1.77 32.35
CA MET A 144 -11.89 1.04 33.37
C MET A 144 -11.90 1.75 34.73
N VAL A 145 -10.77 2.30 35.16
CA VAL A 145 -10.65 3.04 36.43
C VAL A 145 -11.37 4.39 36.35
N SER A 146 -11.33 5.08 35.20
CA SER A 146 -12.09 6.30 34.95
C SER A 146 -13.60 6.04 34.98
N ALA A 147 -14.07 5.05 34.21
CA ALA A 147 -15.47 4.66 34.17
C ALA A 147 -15.99 4.17 35.53
N ALA A 148 -15.20 3.38 36.28
CA ALA A 148 -15.58 2.90 37.60
C ALA A 148 -15.66 4.03 38.64
N THR A 149 -14.77 5.02 38.55
CA THR A 149 -14.84 6.20 39.43
C THR A 149 -16.04 7.10 39.10
N LEU A 150 -16.42 7.27 37.83
CA LEU A 150 -17.68 7.93 37.46
C LEU A 150 -18.91 7.19 38.03
N LEU A 151 -18.96 5.86 37.86
CA LEU A 151 -20.07 5.05 38.39
C LEU A 151 -20.19 5.16 39.92
N ALA A 152 -19.07 5.21 40.64
CA ALA A 152 -19.07 5.39 42.08
C ALA A 152 -19.56 6.80 42.49
N VAL A 153 -19.19 7.85 41.74
CA VAL A 153 -19.72 9.21 41.94
C VAL A 153 -21.23 9.25 41.71
N TYR A 154 -21.71 8.66 40.61
CA TYR A 154 -23.14 8.53 40.29
C TYR A 154 -23.90 7.74 41.37
N ALA A 155 -23.29 6.71 41.95
CA ALA A 155 -23.82 5.94 43.07
C ALA A 155 -23.75 6.66 44.44
N GLY A 156 -23.29 7.93 44.49
CA GLY A 156 -23.33 8.77 45.68
C GLY A 156 -21.96 9.08 46.32
N TRP A 157 -20.84 8.60 45.77
CA TRP A 157 -19.51 8.92 46.31
C TRP A 157 -19.04 10.33 45.90
N GLN A 158 -19.61 11.34 46.52
CA GLN A 158 -19.39 12.75 46.20
C GLN A 158 -17.91 13.19 46.30
N GLN A 159 -17.11 12.60 47.20
CA GLN A 159 -15.67 12.87 47.30
C GLN A 159 -14.87 12.22 46.15
N GLY A 160 -15.42 11.20 45.49
CA GLY A 160 -14.81 10.52 44.35
C GLY A 160 -14.70 11.39 43.09
N VAL A 161 -15.43 12.50 43.01
CA VAL A 161 -15.50 13.32 41.78
C VAL A 161 -14.16 13.95 41.42
N TRP A 162 -13.38 14.38 42.42
CA TRP A 162 -12.05 14.94 42.20
C TRP A 162 -11.02 13.86 41.82
N TRP A 163 -11.18 12.63 42.33
CA TRP A 163 -10.38 11.49 41.89
C TRP A 163 -10.68 11.14 40.43
N HIS A 164 -11.97 11.04 40.07
CA HIS A 164 -12.42 10.79 38.71
C HIS A 164 -11.83 11.83 37.72
N TYR A 165 -11.95 13.13 38.04
CA TYR A 165 -11.40 14.17 37.17
C TYR A 165 -9.86 14.18 37.14
N GLY A 166 -9.18 13.88 38.24
CA GLY A 166 -7.72 13.68 38.25
C GLY A 166 -7.29 12.52 37.33
N ILE A 167 -8.02 11.42 37.36
CA ILE A 167 -7.80 10.26 36.47
C ILE A 167 -8.05 10.63 35.01
N LEU A 168 -9.13 11.38 34.70
CA LEU A 168 -9.39 11.88 33.34
C LEU A 168 -8.28 12.77 32.81
N LEU A 169 -7.73 13.68 33.64
CA LEU A 169 -6.62 14.54 33.25
C LEU A 169 -5.34 13.75 32.93
N VAL A 170 -5.00 12.77 33.78
CA VAL A 170 -3.88 11.84 33.54
C VAL A 170 -4.12 11.03 32.26
N PHE A 171 -5.35 10.58 32.03
CA PHE A 171 -5.70 9.78 30.85
C PHE A 171 -5.66 10.61 29.56
N ALA A 172 -6.12 11.87 29.58
CA ALA A 172 -6.01 12.80 28.45
C ALA A 172 -4.54 13.10 28.07
N LEU A 173 -3.66 13.30 29.06
CA LEU A 173 -2.21 13.36 28.83
C LEU A 173 -1.68 12.04 28.24
N TYR A 174 -2.10 10.91 28.79
CA TYR A 174 -1.62 9.61 28.32
C TYR A 174 -2.01 9.33 26.85
N ILE A 175 -3.26 9.62 26.44
CA ILE A 175 -3.69 9.43 25.05
C ILE A 175 -2.87 10.31 24.09
N THR A 176 -2.62 11.58 24.45
CA THR A 176 -1.95 12.56 23.56
C THR A 176 -0.44 12.37 23.42
N PHE A 177 0.22 11.70 24.37
CA PHE A 177 1.65 11.39 24.32
C PHE A 177 1.97 9.93 23.96
N SER A 178 0.98 9.02 23.96
CA SER A 178 1.12 7.63 23.50
C SER A 178 0.72 7.44 22.04
N LYS A 179 0.79 6.21 21.54
CA LYS A 179 0.30 5.82 20.20
C LYS A 179 -1.22 5.92 20.03
N HIS A 180 -1.97 6.20 21.09
CA HIS A 180 -3.43 6.32 21.05
C HIS A 180 -3.94 7.67 20.53
N LEU A 181 -3.05 8.64 20.36
CA LEU A 181 -3.31 9.90 19.65
C LEU A 181 -3.93 9.71 18.26
N HIS A 182 -3.71 8.55 17.63
CA HIS A 182 -4.36 8.18 16.37
C HIS A 182 -5.89 8.27 16.41
N ILE A 183 -6.53 8.13 17.58
CA ILE A 183 -7.99 8.24 17.74
C ILE A 183 -8.49 9.60 17.25
N PHE A 184 -7.71 10.66 17.48
CA PHE A 184 -8.02 12.02 17.04
C PHE A 184 -7.47 12.34 15.65
N LEU A 185 -6.25 11.86 15.33
CA LEU A 185 -5.60 12.21 14.06
C LEU A 185 -6.04 11.35 12.87
N ALA A 186 -6.39 10.09 13.06
CA ALA A 186 -6.80 9.22 11.95
C ALA A 186 -8.12 9.66 11.27
N PRO A 187 -9.17 10.14 11.98
CA PRO A 187 -10.34 10.73 11.33
C PRO A 187 -10.01 11.99 10.53
N VAL A 188 -9.14 12.86 11.05
CA VAL A 188 -8.69 14.08 10.36
C VAL A 188 -7.86 13.73 9.11
N TYR A 189 -6.91 12.82 9.24
CA TYR A 189 -6.15 12.29 8.12
C TYR A 189 -7.08 11.66 7.07
N LEU A 190 -8.05 10.84 7.49
CA LEU A 190 -9.03 10.24 6.57
C LEU A 190 -9.86 11.28 5.82
N ALA A 191 -10.35 12.32 6.51
CA ALA A 191 -11.16 13.37 5.90
C ALA A 191 -10.39 14.23 4.88
N VAL A 192 -9.11 14.50 5.13
CA VAL A 192 -8.30 15.41 4.29
C VAL A 192 -7.50 14.65 3.21
N PHE A 193 -6.80 13.58 3.62
CA PHE A 193 -5.78 12.88 2.84
C PHE A 193 -6.02 11.37 2.64
N GLY A 194 -6.91 10.74 3.41
CA GLY A 194 -7.06 9.27 3.43
C GLY A 194 -7.78 8.71 2.21
N ARG A 195 -7.08 8.78 1.09
CA ARG A 195 -7.44 8.20 -0.18
C ARG A 195 -6.56 6.96 -0.32
N ARG A 196 -7.15 5.81 -0.62
CA ARG A 196 -6.37 4.72 -1.21
C ARG A 196 -6.17 5.12 -2.66
N GLU A 197 -4.98 5.59 -2.97
CA GLU A 197 -4.56 5.84 -4.35
C GLU A 197 -4.46 4.52 -5.10
N THR A 198 -4.44 4.60 -6.43
CA THR A 198 -3.96 3.51 -7.29
C THR A 198 -2.55 3.10 -6.85
N PHE A 199 -2.12 1.91 -7.25
CA PHE A 199 -0.80 1.41 -6.89
C PHE A 199 0.28 2.07 -7.75
N SER A 200 0.57 3.32 -7.41
CA SER A 200 1.39 4.28 -8.15
C SER A 200 2.19 5.14 -7.18
N PRO A 201 3.48 5.40 -7.42
CA PRO A 201 4.20 6.47 -6.74
C PRO A 201 3.63 7.85 -7.10
N ASP A 202 3.83 8.84 -6.22
CA ASP A 202 3.78 10.25 -6.61
C ASP A 202 4.92 10.54 -7.59
N ASP A 203 4.65 11.32 -8.63
CA ASP A 203 5.69 11.90 -9.48
C ASP A 203 6.62 12.84 -8.70
N MET A 204 7.81 13.09 -9.24
CA MET A 204 8.72 14.11 -8.73
C MET A 204 8.86 15.26 -9.71
N PRO A 205 8.17 16.40 -9.48
CA PRO A 205 8.39 17.63 -10.25
C PRO A 205 9.86 18.05 -10.29
N GLU A 206 10.61 17.76 -9.22
CA GLU A 206 12.04 18.06 -9.10
C GLU A 206 12.86 17.35 -10.20
N VAL A 207 12.70 16.03 -10.36
CA VAL A 207 13.38 15.26 -11.43
C VAL A 207 12.79 15.61 -12.80
N THR A 208 11.48 15.83 -12.88
CA THR A 208 10.81 16.18 -14.13
C THR A 208 11.39 17.48 -14.72
N HIS A 209 11.59 18.49 -13.86
CA HIS A 209 12.21 19.77 -14.19
C HIS A 209 13.67 19.61 -14.62
N GLU A 210 14.50 18.90 -13.87
CA GLU A 210 15.91 18.71 -14.24
C GLU A 210 16.05 17.96 -15.57
N LEU A 211 15.17 16.98 -15.84
CA LEU A 211 15.10 16.31 -17.13
C LEU A 211 14.64 17.26 -18.25
N ASP A 212 13.67 18.15 -18.00
CA ASP A 212 13.27 19.20 -18.96
C ASP A 212 14.40 20.20 -19.24
N VAL A 213 15.25 20.53 -18.26
CA VAL A 213 16.43 21.39 -18.46
C VAL A 213 17.47 20.70 -19.35
N LEU A 214 17.79 19.43 -19.08
CA LEU A 214 18.75 18.67 -19.89
C LEU A 214 18.26 18.40 -21.32
N GLU A 215 16.95 18.19 -21.51
CA GLU A 215 16.32 18.04 -22.82
C GLU A 215 16.08 19.39 -23.54
N GLY A 216 16.42 20.53 -22.91
CA GLY A 216 16.22 21.87 -23.49
C GLY A 216 14.75 22.31 -23.57
N ARG A 217 13.83 21.62 -22.88
CA ARG A 217 12.41 21.96 -22.78
C ARG A 217 12.11 23.04 -21.73
N ALA A 218 13.01 23.22 -20.76
CA ALA A 218 12.93 24.25 -19.71
C ALA A 218 14.24 25.05 -19.60
N PRO A 219 14.19 26.34 -19.18
CA PRO A 219 15.39 27.10 -18.86
C PRO A 219 16.05 26.59 -17.59
N ALA A 220 17.39 26.60 -17.53
CA ALA A 220 18.12 26.27 -16.31
C ALA A 220 17.72 27.22 -15.17
N SER A 221 17.43 26.65 -14.00
CA SER A 221 17.07 27.41 -12.80
C SER A 221 18.31 28.06 -12.17
N GLU A 222 18.21 29.34 -11.79
CA GLU A 222 19.25 30.03 -11.00
C GLU A 222 19.34 29.51 -9.56
N THR A 223 18.24 28.94 -9.03
CA THR A 223 18.23 28.25 -7.74
C THR A 223 18.63 26.78 -7.90
N PRO A 224 19.48 26.21 -7.02
CA PRO A 224 19.79 24.79 -7.05
C PRO A 224 18.51 23.96 -6.85
N PRO A 225 18.42 22.75 -7.45
CA PRO A 225 17.22 21.93 -7.36
C PRO A 225 16.86 21.61 -5.90
N GLU A 226 15.55 21.52 -5.63
CA GLU A 226 15.09 20.99 -4.35
C GLU A 226 15.58 19.54 -4.18
N ARG A 227 15.97 19.19 -2.95
CA ARG A 227 16.41 17.84 -2.60
C ARG A 227 15.42 16.79 -3.09
N MET A 228 15.95 15.81 -3.80
CA MET A 228 15.22 14.67 -4.35
C MET A 228 15.01 13.61 -3.27
N GLY A 229 13.75 13.20 -3.05
CA GLY A 229 13.40 12.27 -1.96
C GLY A 229 13.54 12.87 -0.55
N ALA A 230 13.66 12.00 0.46
CA ALA A 230 13.64 12.38 1.87
C ALA A 230 14.88 11.92 2.66
N CYS A 231 15.74 12.88 3.01
CA CYS A 231 16.82 12.74 3.98
C CYS A 231 16.32 13.03 5.40
N TRP A 232 15.44 14.02 5.53
CA TRP A 232 14.88 14.51 6.78
C TRP A 232 13.35 14.40 6.78
N ALA A 233 12.75 14.52 7.97
CA ALA A 233 11.30 14.52 8.07
C ALA A 233 10.64 15.73 7.38
N SER A 234 11.33 16.87 7.28
CA SER A 234 10.88 18.07 6.55
C SER A 234 10.68 17.83 5.04
N ASP A 235 11.35 16.83 4.49
CA ASP A 235 11.37 16.60 3.05
C ASP A 235 10.09 15.87 2.58
N PHE A 236 9.35 15.27 3.52
CA PHE A 236 8.03 14.68 3.26
C PHE A 236 6.94 15.73 3.10
N THR A 237 5.92 15.41 2.30
CA THR A 237 4.70 16.23 2.20
C THR A 237 3.93 16.28 3.52
N ARG A 238 3.21 17.38 3.76
CA ARG A 238 2.31 17.57 4.92
C ARG A 238 1.38 16.37 5.17
N GLY A 239 0.79 15.82 4.12
CA GLY A 239 -0.07 14.63 4.17
C GLY A 239 0.68 13.37 4.64
N ARG A 240 1.87 13.11 4.10
CA ARG A 240 2.73 11.98 4.52
C ARG A 240 3.12 12.09 5.99
N LEU A 241 3.49 13.27 6.48
CA LEU A 241 3.79 13.49 7.89
C LEU A 241 2.58 13.27 8.80
N LEU A 242 1.41 13.80 8.45
CA LEU A 242 0.19 13.54 9.21
C LEU A 242 -0.20 12.06 9.20
N SER A 243 0.05 11.33 8.10
CA SER A 243 -0.15 9.88 8.03
C SER A 243 0.68 9.14 9.08
N ALA A 244 1.95 9.56 9.28
CA ALA A 244 2.84 8.96 10.26
C ALA A 244 2.35 9.20 11.70
N PHE A 245 1.87 10.41 12.01
CA PHE A 245 1.24 10.72 13.31
C PHE A 245 -0.11 10.01 13.53
N SER A 246 -0.82 9.67 12.46
CA SER A 246 -2.08 8.91 12.49
C SER A 246 -1.89 7.40 12.64
N CYS A 247 -0.65 6.90 12.63
CA CYS A 247 -0.36 5.48 12.70
C CYS A 247 -0.69 4.86 14.07
N THR A 248 -1.56 3.85 14.05
CA THR A 248 -2.01 3.08 15.22
C THR A 248 -0.99 2.03 15.71
N GLU A 249 0.08 1.79 14.95
CA GLU A 249 1.08 0.73 15.15
C GLU A 249 0.50 -0.70 15.22
N CYS A 250 -0.73 -0.90 14.75
CA CYS A 250 -1.47 -2.16 14.88
C CYS A 250 -0.86 -3.38 14.18
N GLY A 251 0.25 -3.22 13.45
CA GLY A 251 1.04 -4.30 12.85
C GLY A 251 0.35 -5.07 11.72
N ARG A 252 -0.77 -4.58 11.18
CA ARG A 252 -1.45 -5.23 10.04
C ARG A 252 -0.54 -5.32 8.82
N CYS A 253 0.12 -4.20 8.47
CA CYS A 253 1.11 -4.13 7.39
C CYS A 253 2.29 -5.09 7.60
N GLU A 254 2.75 -5.28 8.84
CA GLU A 254 3.79 -6.25 9.21
C GLU A 254 3.30 -7.69 9.02
N SER A 255 2.09 -8.00 9.48
CA SER A 255 1.52 -9.35 9.41
C SER A 255 1.15 -9.86 8.01
N VAL A 256 1.22 -9.02 6.99
CA VAL A 256 1.04 -9.39 5.56
C VAL A 256 2.30 -9.15 4.73
N CYS A 257 3.38 -8.64 5.33
CA CYS A 257 4.59 -8.30 4.60
C CYS A 257 5.35 -9.58 4.23
N PRO A 258 5.60 -9.85 2.93
CA PRO A 258 6.29 -11.07 2.53
C PRO A 258 7.73 -11.12 3.06
N VAL A 259 8.42 -9.98 3.11
CA VAL A 259 9.78 -9.84 3.66
C VAL A 259 9.82 -10.28 5.13
N VAL A 260 8.92 -9.76 5.97
CA VAL A 260 8.79 -10.13 7.39
C VAL A 260 8.41 -11.60 7.59
N ALA A 261 7.69 -12.18 6.63
CA ALA A 261 7.18 -13.56 6.71
C ALA A 261 8.16 -14.62 6.20
N ALA A 262 9.21 -14.21 5.46
CA ALA A 262 10.09 -15.12 4.74
C ALA A 262 11.60 -14.86 4.92
N SER A 263 12.02 -13.69 5.41
CA SER A 263 13.43 -13.34 5.59
C SER A 263 13.73 -12.83 7.00
N ASP A 264 14.99 -12.98 7.44
CA ASP A 264 15.47 -12.51 8.74
C ASP A 264 15.96 -11.05 8.72
N VAL A 265 15.85 -10.35 7.59
CA VAL A 265 16.15 -8.92 7.50
C VAL A 265 15.27 -8.15 8.51
N PRO A 266 15.84 -7.27 9.36
CA PRO A 266 15.10 -6.60 10.46
C PRO A 266 14.08 -5.54 10.00
N PHE A 267 13.67 -5.59 8.74
CA PHE A 267 12.69 -4.70 8.12
C PHE A 267 11.28 -4.86 8.69
N SER A 268 10.56 -3.75 8.85
CA SER A 268 9.10 -3.79 8.98
C SER A 268 8.48 -2.52 8.40
N PRO A 269 7.41 -2.62 7.59
CA PRO A 269 6.65 -1.45 7.15
C PRO A 269 6.03 -0.68 8.33
N ARG A 270 5.80 -1.31 9.49
CA ARG A 270 5.39 -0.56 10.69
C ARG A 270 6.54 0.30 11.24
N LYS A 271 7.76 -0.24 11.26
CA LYS A 271 8.95 0.44 11.77
C LYS A 271 9.21 1.73 10.97
N VAL A 272 9.21 1.65 9.63
CA VAL A 272 9.35 2.82 8.73
C VAL A 272 8.42 3.98 9.14
N VAL A 273 7.12 3.71 9.32
CA VAL A 273 6.15 4.76 9.72
C VAL A 273 6.46 5.33 11.11
N ALA A 274 6.88 4.48 12.05
CA ALA A 274 7.24 4.90 13.40
C ALA A 274 8.53 5.76 13.41
N ASP A 275 9.52 5.42 12.59
CA ASP A 275 10.80 6.13 12.48
C ASP A 275 10.62 7.50 11.82
N VAL A 276 9.83 7.59 10.75
CA VAL A 276 9.43 8.90 10.16
C VAL A 276 8.72 9.77 11.20
N ARG A 277 7.77 9.20 11.99
CA ARG A 277 7.10 9.93 13.07
C ARG A 277 8.06 10.36 14.20
N ARG A 278 9.11 9.58 14.48
CA ARG A 278 10.16 9.93 15.45
C ARG A 278 11.05 11.05 14.92
N ALA A 279 11.49 10.97 13.67
CA ALA A 279 12.28 12.00 13.01
C ALA A 279 11.52 13.34 12.97
N ALA A 280 10.23 13.33 12.60
CA ALA A 280 9.35 14.50 12.61
C ALA A 280 9.21 15.16 13.99
N MET A 281 9.48 14.42 15.08
CA MET A 281 9.47 14.94 16.45
C MET A 281 10.83 15.37 16.98
N GLY A 282 11.90 15.29 16.17
CA GLY A 282 13.28 15.47 16.63
C GLY A 282 13.75 14.37 17.58
N LYS A 283 13.31 13.12 17.35
CA LYS A 283 13.65 11.92 18.15
C LYS A 283 14.38 10.83 17.35
N ALA A 284 14.90 11.16 16.18
CA ALA A 284 15.82 10.33 15.42
C ALA A 284 17.20 10.99 15.45
N GLU A 285 18.26 10.19 15.46
CA GLU A 285 19.64 10.67 15.44
C GLU A 285 20.13 10.69 13.99
N GLY A 286 20.37 11.89 13.45
CA GLY A 286 20.78 12.07 12.06
C GLY A 286 19.68 11.82 11.03
N ALA A 287 20.11 11.53 9.80
CA ALA A 287 19.24 11.36 8.63
C ALA A 287 18.32 10.14 8.73
N LEU A 288 17.25 10.13 7.94
CA LEU A 288 16.37 8.98 7.77
C LEU A 288 17.14 7.80 7.17
N TYR A 289 17.76 8.01 6.00
CA TYR A 289 18.58 7.02 5.33
C TYR A 289 19.90 6.80 6.07
N GLY A 290 20.28 5.53 6.26
CA GLY A 290 21.56 5.13 6.86
C GLY A 290 21.67 5.30 8.38
N LYS A 291 20.69 5.92 9.07
CA LYS A 291 20.64 5.99 10.54
C LYS A 291 19.31 5.48 11.12
N ALA A 292 18.19 6.15 10.84
CA ALA A 292 16.89 5.73 11.37
C ALA A 292 16.34 4.47 10.65
N ILE A 293 16.54 4.43 9.33
CA ILE A 293 16.27 3.30 8.45
C ILE A 293 17.63 2.89 7.86
N THR A 294 18.09 1.67 8.13
CA THR A 294 19.39 1.20 7.62
C THR A 294 19.36 1.02 6.10
N ARG A 295 20.53 0.87 5.46
CA ARG A 295 20.61 0.62 4.00
C ARG A 295 19.86 -0.66 3.63
N ASP A 296 20.09 -1.73 4.39
CA ASP A 296 19.42 -3.01 4.20
C ASP A 296 17.90 -2.88 4.39
N GLU A 297 17.43 -2.17 5.42
CA GLU A 297 16.00 -1.90 5.62
C GLU A 297 15.41 -1.05 4.49
N ALA A 298 16.16 -0.06 3.98
CA ALA A 298 15.72 0.78 2.87
C ALA A 298 15.45 -0.08 1.63
N PHE A 299 16.37 -0.98 1.27
CA PHE A 299 16.24 -1.83 0.09
C PHE A 299 15.54 -3.18 0.32
N ALA A 300 15.20 -3.57 1.56
CA ALA A 300 14.52 -4.85 1.84
C ALA A 300 13.13 -5.00 1.20
N CYS A 301 12.39 -3.89 1.04
CA CYS A 301 11.03 -3.93 0.50
C CYS A 301 11.03 -4.26 -1.01
N ILE A 302 10.29 -5.29 -1.41
CA ILE A 302 10.04 -5.62 -2.83
C ILE A 302 8.79 -4.90 -3.39
N SER A 303 8.38 -3.78 -2.81
CA SER A 303 7.32 -2.89 -3.32
C SER A 303 6.07 -3.59 -3.91
N CYS A 304 5.45 -4.52 -3.16
CA CYS A 304 4.29 -5.32 -3.59
C CYS A 304 2.91 -4.80 -3.10
N GLY A 305 2.89 -3.65 -2.41
CA GLY A 305 1.66 -2.98 -1.97
C GLY A 305 0.81 -3.70 -0.91
N ALA A 306 1.20 -4.88 -0.41
CA ALA A 306 0.39 -5.64 0.56
C ALA A 306 0.09 -4.84 1.86
N CYS A 307 1.03 -3.98 2.27
CA CYS A 307 0.87 -3.09 3.42
C CYS A 307 -0.25 -2.04 3.22
N LEU A 308 -0.51 -1.61 1.98
CA LEU A 308 -1.52 -0.62 1.62
C LEU A 308 -2.92 -1.22 1.81
N GLU A 309 -3.12 -2.42 1.26
CA GLU A 309 -4.37 -3.18 1.37
C GLU A 309 -4.71 -3.56 2.80
N ALA A 310 -3.70 -3.89 3.61
CA ALA A 310 -3.91 -4.21 5.02
C ALA A 310 -4.14 -2.98 5.93
N CYS A 311 -3.92 -1.76 5.44
CA CYS A 311 -4.06 -0.54 6.22
C CYS A 311 -5.52 -0.07 6.29
N PRO A 312 -6.15 -0.03 7.49
CA PRO A 312 -7.56 0.35 7.62
C PRO A 312 -7.80 1.86 7.50
N ILE A 313 -6.73 2.67 7.50
CA ILE A 313 -6.79 4.14 7.46
C ILE A 313 -5.89 4.71 6.35
N ALA A 314 -5.67 3.94 5.27
CA ALA A 314 -4.96 4.34 4.05
C ALA A 314 -3.50 4.87 4.17
N ILE A 315 -2.87 4.82 5.35
CA ILE A 315 -1.42 5.12 5.48
C ILE A 315 -0.62 4.15 4.59
N SER A 316 0.29 4.72 3.79
CA SER A 316 1.24 3.98 2.97
C SER A 316 2.65 3.98 3.59
N PRO A 317 3.11 2.86 4.18
CA PRO A 317 4.50 2.70 4.56
C PRO A 317 5.46 2.64 3.37
N MET A 318 4.96 2.22 2.21
CA MET A 318 5.76 2.03 1.01
C MET A 318 6.20 3.37 0.44
N ASP A 319 5.32 4.37 0.39
CA ASP A 319 5.68 5.67 -0.20
C ASP A 319 6.55 6.48 0.75
N LEU A 320 6.43 6.27 2.07
CA LEU A 320 7.38 6.81 3.04
C LEU A 320 8.79 6.21 2.82
N LEU A 321 8.88 4.90 2.58
CA LEU A 321 10.15 4.24 2.25
C LEU A 321 10.68 4.69 0.90
N LEU A 322 9.80 4.90 -0.08
CA LEU A 322 10.18 5.29 -1.44
C LEU A 322 10.83 6.68 -1.50
N GLN A 323 10.39 7.65 -0.69
CA GLN A 323 11.11 8.93 -0.63
C GLN A 323 12.51 8.76 -0.02
N VAL A 324 12.67 7.91 0.99
CA VAL A 324 13.99 7.60 1.58
C VAL A 324 14.90 6.91 0.57
N ARG A 325 14.35 6.03 -0.28
CA ARG A 325 15.04 5.44 -1.43
C ARG A 325 15.41 6.44 -2.52
N ARG A 326 14.49 7.32 -2.90
CA ARG A 326 14.75 8.39 -3.87
C ARG A 326 15.93 9.27 -3.44
N TYR A 327 16.05 9.56 -2.14
CA TYR A 327 17.25 10.23 -1.60
C TYR A 327 18.51 9.35 -1.72
N ALA A 328 18.44 8.06 -1.36
CA ALA A 328 19.59 7.16 -1.50
C ALA A 328 20.09 7.08 -2.96
N VAL A 329 19.18 6.89 -3.92
CA VAL A 329 19.52 6.72 -5.33
C VAL A 329 19.95 8.04 -5.98
N LEU A 330 19.10 9.07 -5.91
CA LEU A 330 19.28 10.29 -6.71
C LEU A 330 20.27 11.30 -6.09
N GLU A 331 20.41 11.30 -4.75
CA GLU A 331 21.28 12.27 -4.05
C GLU A 331 22.55 11.62 -3.48
N GLN A 332 22.60 10.30 -3.31
CA GLN A 332 23.79 9.59 -2.81
C GLN A 332 24.39 8.61 -3.83
N GLY A 333 23.74 8.38 -4.98
CA GLY A 333 24.18 7.38 -5.96
C GLY A 333 24.12 5.93 -5.44
N GLU A 334 23.37 5.68 -4.36
CA GLU A 334 23.31 4.37 -3.71
C GLU A 334 22.09 3.57 -4.18
N LEU A 335 22.29 2.79 -5.23
CA LEU A 335 21.38 1.75 -5.71
C LEU A 335 22.07 0.37 -5.54
N PRO A 336 21.35 -0.72 -5.20
CA PRO A 336 21.94 -2.06 -5.12
C PRO A 336 22.63 -2.47 -6.44
N PRO A 337 23.80 -3.16 -6.42
CA PRO A 337 24.59 -3.40 -7.62
C PRO A 337 23.88 -4.10 -8.78
N GLU A 338 22.95 -5.02 -8.51
CA GLU A 338 22.14 -5.63 -9.57
C GLU A 338 21.15 -4.64 -10.19
N GLU A 339 20.52 -3.80 -9.36
CA GLU A 339 19.56 -2.79 -9.81
C GLU A 339 20.26 -1.66 -10.57
N ALA A 340 21.51 -1.34 -10.21
CA ALA A 340 22.38 -0.44 -10.97
C ALA A 340 22.70 -1.00 -12.36
N ARG A 341 23.12 -2.27 -12.47
CA ARG A 341 23.36 -2.93 -13.78
C ARG A 341 22.09 -2.93 -14.65
N VAL A 342 20.91 -3.09 -14.05
CA VAL A 342 19.62 -3.02 -14.76
C VAL A 342 19.31 -1.60 -15.24
N ALA A 343 19.56 -0.57 -14.42
CA ALA A 343 19.41 0.83 -14.82
C ALA A 343 20.35 1.20 -15.97
N GLU A 344 21.63 0.84 -15.88
CA GLU A 344 22.62 1.00 -16.95
C GLU A 344 22.15 0.32 -18.24
N SER A 345 21.63 -0.92 -18.15
CA SER A 345 21.11 -1.67 -19.28
C SER A 345 19.91 -0.99 -19.96
N ILE A 346 18.93 -0.51 -19.18
CA ILE A 346 17.77 0.22 -19.71
C ILE A 346 18.18 1.54 -20.35
N VAL A 347 19.12 2.28 -19.76
CA VAL A 347 19.63 3.53 -20.33
C VAL A 347 20.37 3.26 -21.67
N ALA A 348 21.19 2.22 -21.73
CA ALA A 348 22.00 1.90 -22.91
C ALA A 348 21.21 1.24 -24.06
N THR A 349 20.27 0.34 -23.75
CA THR A 349 19.64 -0.57 -24.74
C THR A 349 18.11 -0.53 -24.74
N GLY A 350 17.50 0.26 -23.85
CA GLY A 350 16.05 0.27 -23.66
C GLY A 350 15.48 -0.99 -23.00
N ASN A 351 16.31 -1.94 -22.54
CA ASN A 351 15.83 -3.15 -21.88
C ASN A 351 16.76 -3.61 -20.74
N PRO A 352 16.24 -4.33 -19.72
CA PRO A 352 17.01 -4.68 -18.52
C PRO A 352 17.98 -5.87 -18.71
N TRP A 353 18.07 -6.48 -19.90
CA TRP A 353 19.00 -7.58 -20.20
C TRP A 353 20.22 -7.14 -21.02
N ALA A 354 20.33 -5.86 -21.37
CA ALA A 354 21.36 -5.33 -22.29
C ALA A 354 21.42 -6.08 -23.63
N MET A 355 20.29 -6.66 -24.06
CA MET A 355 20.23 -7.43 -25.30
C MET A 355 19.91 -6.50 -26.46
N GLU A 356 20.63 -6.66 -27.58
CA GLU A 356 20.19 -6.08 -28.84
C GLU A 356 18.83 -6.69 -29.22
N THR A 357 18.00 -5.86 -29.83
CA THR A 357 16.70 -6.28 -30.36
C THR A 357 16.92 -7.19 -31.56
N ALA A 358 16.78 -8.50 -31.35
CA ALA A 358 16.74 -9.45 -32.46
C ALA A 358 15.54 -9.11 -33.35
N GLY A 359 15.79 -8.89 -34.65
CA GLY A 359 14.71 -8.71 -35.63
C GLY A 359 13.80 -9.94 -35.66
N GLU A 360 12.51 -9.73 -35.96
CA GLU A 360 11.51 -10.82 -36.04
C GLU A 360 11.67 -11.71 -37.30
N GLU A 361 12.86 -11.70 -37.92
CA GLU A 361 13.19 -12.49 -39.10
C GLU A 361 13.24 -13.99 -38.76
N GLY A 362 12.29 -14.75 -39.33
CA GLY A 362 12.28 -16.21 -39.28
C GLY A 362 11.29 -16.85 -38.30
N SER A 363 10.36 -16.11 -37.71
CA SER A 363 9.21 -16.72 -37.01
C SER A 363 8.01 -16.93 -37.96
N GLU A 364 7.37 -18.10 -37.90
CA GLU A 364 6.21 -18.44 -38.76
C GLU A 364 4.94 -17.63 -38.42
N GLU A 365 4.89 -17.05 -37.22
CA GLU A 365 3.73 -16.36 -36.67
C GLU A 365 4.02 -14.85 -36.62
N ARG A 366 3.77 -14.17 -37.76
CA ARG A 366 4.13 -12.76 -37.98
C ARG A 366 3.27 -11.82 -37.13
N ILE A 367 3.90 -11.07 -36.23
CA ILE A 367 3.24 -10.00 -35.48
C ILE A 367 3.01 -8.79 -36.41
N PRO A 368 1.78 -8.25 -36.53
CA PRO A 368 1.54 -6.99 -37.23
C PRO A 368 2.21 -5.83 -36.48
N LEU A 369 3.06 -5.08 -37.15
CA LEU A 369 3.70 -3.88 -36.60
C LEU A 369 2.83 -2.64 -36.82
N ALA A 370 2.91 -1.69 -35.91
CA ALA A 370 2.15 -0.44 -35.94
C ALA A 370 2.62 0.47 -37.09
N ASP A 371 1.67 1.12 -37.74
CA ASP A 371 1.89 2.10 -38.81
C ASP A 371 1.13 3.40 -38.43
N PRO A 372 1.81 4.57 -38.36
CA PRO A 372 1.15 5.84 -38.07
C PRO A 372 0.10 6.25 -39.12
N GLU A 373 0.24 5.80 -40.38
CA GLU A 373 -0.74 6.08 -41.45
C GLU A 373 -1.97 5.17 -41.35
N HIS A 374 -1.83 3.99 -40.73
CA HIS A 374 -2.89 2.98 -40.59
C HIS A 374 -3.05 2.51 -39.13
N PRO A 375 -3.51 3.37 -38.20
CA PRO A 375 -3.64 3.00 -36.79
C PRO A 375 -4.66 1.87 -36.57
N THR A 376 -4.27 0.87 -35.79
CA THR A 376 -5.11 -0.25 -35.39
C THR A 376 -5.98 0.10 -34.17
N GLU A 377 -6.97 -0.75 -33.86
CA GLU A 377 -7.83 -0.51 -32.69
C GLU A 377 -7.09 -0.73 -31.36
N TYR A 378 -6.23 -1.77 -31.31
CA TYR A 378 -5.50 -2.18 -30.11
C TYR A 378 -3.99 -2.31 -30.37
N LEU A 379 -3.19 -1.71 -29.49
CA LEU A 379 -1.77 -2.05 -29.39
C LEU A 379 -1.56 -3.22 -28.42
N LEU A 380 -0.85 -4.27 -28.84
CA LEU A 380 -0.29 -5.27 -27.94
C LEU A 380 1.04 -4.75 -27.36
N TRP A 381 1.04 -4.37 -26.08
CA TRP A 381 2.26 -4.04 -25.35
C TRP A 381 2.92 -5.32 -24.82
N ARG A 382 4.10 -5.63 -25.36
CA ARG A 382 4.86 -6.86 -25.12
C ARG A 382 5.74 -6.72 -23.87
N GLY A 383 6.34 -5.55 -23.70
CA GLY A 383 7.39 -5.25 -22.72
C GLY A 383 8.67 -6.04 -22.97
N SER A 384 9.76 -5.69 -22.27
CA SER A 384 11.05 -6.35 -22.49
C SER A 384 11.04 -7.85 -22.19
N MET A 385 10.20 -8.33 -21.26
CA MET A 385 9.92 -9.77 -21.10
C MET A 385 9.35 -10.38 -22.39
N GLY A 386 8.35 -9.74 -23.00
CA GLY A 386 7.69 -10.22 -24.21
C GLY A 386 8.58 -10.23 -25.45
N ILE A 387 9.63 -9.40 -25.48
CA ILE A 387 10.59 -9.26 -26.58
C ILE A 387 11.81 -10.17 -26.36
N HIS A 388 12.53 -10.01 -25.25
CA HIS A 388 13.87 -10.60 -25.05
C HIS A 388 13.84 -11.97 -24.34
N ASP A 389 12.86 -12.26 -23.48
CA ASP A 389 12.77 -13.55 -22.78
C ASP A 389 12.04 -14.63 -23.61
N PRO A 390 12.56 -15.88 -23.73
CA PRO A 390 11.91 -16.94 -24.50
C PRO A 390 10.52 -17.36 -24.00
N GLN A 391 10.28 -17.29 -22.69
CA GLN A 391 8.99 -17.63 -22.10
C GLN A 391 8.00 -16.47 -22.27
N GLY A 392 8.46 -15.23 -22.11
CA GLY A 392 7.69 -14.02 -22.43
C GLY A 392 7.27 -13.96 -23.89
N ARG A 393 8.15 -14.30 -24.85
CA ARG A 393 7.79 -14.46 -26.28
C ARG A 393 6.72 -15.53 -26.52
N ALA A 394 6.66 -16.59 -25.70
CA ALA A 394 5.59 -17.59 -25.79
C ALA A 394 4.24 -17.03 -25.28
N VAL A 395 4.25 -16.23 -24.20
CA VAL A 395 3.08 -15.52 -23.67
C VAL A 395 2.56 -14.48 -24.68
N VAL A 396 3.45 -13.71 -25.32
CA VAL A 396 3.09 -12.73 -26.36
C VAL A 396 2.45 -13.41 -27.57
N ARG A 397 3.04 -14.49 -28.09
CA ARG A 397 2.45 -15.24 -29.22
C ARG A 397 1.10 -15.87 -28.89
N ALA A 398 0.95 -16.42 -27.69
CA ALA A 398 -0.36 -16.88 -27.23
C ALA A 398 -1.37 -15.74 -27.07
N THR A 399 -0.91 -14.52 -26.74
CA THR A 399 -1.74 -13.32 -26.72
C THR A 399 -2.17 -12.92 -28.14
N ALA A 400 -1.23 -12.87 -29.09
CA ALA A 400 -1.48 -12.56 -30.50
C ALA A 400 -2.60 -13.44 -31.08
N ARG A 401 -2.52 -14.77 -30.91
CA ARG A 401 -3.58 -15.70 -31.34
C ARG A 401 -4.95 -15.40 -30.74
N MET A 402 -5.04 -14.90 -29.50
CA MET A 402 -6.33 -14.49 -28.92
C MET A 402 -6.90 -13.24 -29.60
N LEU A 403 -6.04 -12.32 -30.04
CA LEU A 403 -6.46 -11.11 -30.75
C LEU A 403 -6.91 -11.45 -32.18
N ASP A 404 -6.16 -12.32 -32.87
CA ASP A 404 -6.51 -12.82 -34.20
C ASP A 404 -7.82 -13.61 -34.19
N ALA A 405 -7.99 -14.54 -33.25
CA ALA A 405 -9.22 -15.33 -33.11
C ALA A 405 -10.43 -14.50 -32.66
N ALA A 406 -10.21 -13.41 -31.91
CA ALA A 406 -11.25 -12.44 -31.57
C ALA A 406 -11.62 -11.50 -32.75
N GLY A 407 -10.89 -11.55 -33.87
CA GLY A 407 -11.15 -10.74 -35.06
C GLY A 407 -10.94 -9.23 -34.86
N VAL A 408 -10.17 -8.82 -33.85
CA VAL A 408 -9.93 -7.40 -33.56
C VAL A 408 -8.78 -6.84 -34.40
N SER A 409 -8.84 -5.55 -34.74
CA SER A 409 -7.72 -4.87 -35.40
C SER A 409 -6.62 -4.57 -34.37
N TRP A 410 -5.43 -5.15 -34.53
CA TRP A 410 -4.34 -4.98 -33.59
C TRP A 410 -2.95 -4.90 -34.24
N SER A 411 -2.00 -4.31 -33.52
CA SER A 411 -0.57 -4.31 -33.87
C SER A 411 0.31 -4.23 -32.62
N ALA A 412 1.62 -4.43 -32.76
CA ALA A 412 2.64 -4.13 -31.75
C ALA A 412 3.55 -2.98 -32.22
N LEU A 413 4.29 -2.34 -31.33
CA LEU A 413 5.33 -1.38 -31.74
C LEU A 413 6.49 -2.13 -32.42
N PRO A 414 7.30 -1.48 -33.27
CA PRO A 414 8.63 -1.98 -33.61
C PRO A 414 9.44 -2.21 -32.32
N SER A 415 10.19 -3.31 -32.27
CA SER A 415 10.87 -3.76 -31.04
C SER A 415 12.06 -2.86 -30.63
N GLU A 416 12.52 -2.01 -31.53
CA GLU A 416 13.50 -0.93 -31.34
C GLU A 416 12.88 0.37 -30.80
N GLU A 417 11.54 0.52 -30.91
CA GLU A 417 10.78 1.67 -30.41
C GLU A 417 10.11 1.40 -29.05
N GLU A 418 9.95 0.13 -28.67
CA GLU A 418 9.33 -0.30 -27.40
C GLU A 418 10.38 -0.41 -26.26
N CYS A 419 10.52 0.64 -25.44
CA CYS A 419 11.44 0.65 -24.29
C CYS A 419 10.81 -0.02 -23.04
N ASP A 420 11.63 -0.58 -22.16
CA ASP A 420 11.19 -1.11 -20.88
C ASP A 420 10.40 -0.08 -20.08
N VAL A 421 9.46 -0.58 -19.30
CA VAL A 421 8.52 0.25 -18.55
C VAL A 421 9.14 0.73 -17.22
N ALA A 422 10.34 0.26 -16.88
CA ALA A 422 11.19 0.68 -15.75
C ALA A 422 10.49 0.66 -14.38
N ASP A 423 9.39 -0.10 -14.26
CA ASP A 423 8.53 -0.10 -13.07
C ASP A 423 9.32 -0.55 -11.84
N LEU A 424 10.11 -1.61 -11.98
CA LEU A 424 10.95 -2.14 -10.91
C LEU A 424 11.89 -1.06 -10.35
N LEU A 425 12.60 -0.34 -11.23
CA LEU A 425 13.55 0.72 -10.85
C LEU A 425 12.87 1.93 -10.19
N ARG A 426 11.72 2.38 -10.72
CA ARG A 426 10.95 3.49 -10.11
C ARG A 426 10.63 3.19 -8.65
N TYR A 427 10.23 1.95 -8.36
CA TYR A 427 9.90 1.50 -7.00
C TYR A 427 11.14 1.23 -6.11
N GLN A 428 12.35 1.28 -6.65
CA GLN A 428 13.62 1.30 -5.91
C GLN A 428 14.19 2.70 -5.69
N GLY A 429 13.57 3.73 -6.27
CA GLY A 429 13.92 5.13 -6.07
C GLY A 429 14.57 5.80 -7.27
N ASP A 430 14.86 5.05 -8.34
CA ASP A 430 15.33 5.60 -9.61
C ASP A 430 14.15 6.15 -10.42
N GLU A 431 13.79 7.39 -10.10
CA GLU A 431 12.79 8.15 -10.84
C GLU A 431 13.33 8.63 -12.20
N TRP A 432 14.66 8.74 -12.35
CA TRP A 432 15.31 9.32 -13.53
C TRP A 432 15.19 8.39 -14.75
N THR A 433 15.62 7.14 -14.59
CA THR A 433 15.53 6.11 -15.65
C THR A 433 14.07 5.86 -16.01
N PHE A 434 13.18 5.86 -15.00
CA PHE A 434 11.74 5.73 -15.23
C PHE A 434 11.16 6.86 -16.07
N LEU A 435 11.39 8.13 -15.72
CA LEU A 435 10.83 9.26 -16.46
C LEU A 435 11.39 9.34 -17.89
N THR A 436 12.68 9.06 -18.07
CA THR A 436 13.32 8.98 -19.39
C THR A 436 12.66 7.93 -20.28
N ALA A 437 12.47 6.70 -19.77
CA ALA A 437 11.81 5.63 -20.53
C ALA A 437 10.32 5.92 -20.77
N ALA A 438 9.63 6.45 -19.76
CA ALA A 438 8.21 6.82 -19.85
C ALA A 438 7.94 7.90 -20.91
N ARG A 439 8.77 8.95 -20.97
CA ARG A 439 8.66 10.01 -21.99
C ARG A 439 8.80 9.43 -23.41
N ARG A 440 9.87 8.66 -23.65
CA ARG A 440 10.11 7.99 -24.95
C ARG A 440 8.92 7.12 -25.36
N ASN A 441 8.42 6.29 -24.45
CA ASN A 441 7.27 5.43 -24.70
C ASN A 441 5.99 6.22 -24.98
N ILE A 442 5.69 7.28 -24.22
CA ILE A 442 4.50 8.12 -24.42
C ILE A 442 4.57 8.86 -25.76
N GLU A 443 5.71 9.44 -26.11
CA GLU A 443 5.93 10.11 -27.40
C GLU A 443 5.81 9.15 -28.58
N CYS A 444 6.34 7.94 -28.45
CA CYS A 444 6.18 6.87 -29.44
C CYS A 444 4.71 6.44 -29.57
N LEU A 445 4.03 6.12 -28.47
CA LEU A 445 2.60 5.74 -28.47
C LEU A 445 1.71 6.81 -29.10
N HIS A 446 1.99 8.09 -28.86
CA HIS A 446 1.29 9.20 -29.52
C HIS A 446 1.61 9.30 -31.01
N ARG A 447 2.87 9.07 -31.42
CA ARG A 447 3.30 9.07 -32.85
C ARG A 447 2.54 8.01 -33.65
N TYR A 448 2.36 6.80 -33.10
CA TYR A 448 1.59 5.71 -33.71
C TYR A 448 0.07 5.82 -33.47
N GLY A 449 -0.44 6.93 -32.94
CA GLY A 449 -1.87 7.18 -32.78
C GLY A 449 -2.60 6.28 -31.76
N VAL A 450 -1.86 5.61 -30.87
CA VAL A 450 -2.36 4.55 -30.00
C VAL A 450 -3.39 5.07 -28.99
N ARG A 451 -4.51 4.36 -28.83
CA ARG A 451 -5.60 4.71 -27.90
C ARG A 451 -5.95 3.60 -26.91
N LYS A 452 -6.01 2.35 -27.37
CA LYS A 452 -6.23 1.17 -26.53
C LYS A 452 -4.96 0.32 -26.51
N ILE A 453 -4.64 -0.23 -25.34
CA ILE A 453 -3.47 -1.09 -25.14
C ILE A 453 -3.91 -2.36 -24.41
N ILE A 454 -3.53 -3.52 -24.93
CA ILE A 454 -3.65 -4.82 -24.25
C ILE A 454 -2.25 -5.25 -23.81
N THR A 455 -2.12 -5.77 -22.59
CA THR A 455 -0.86 -6.36 -22.15
C THR A 455 -1.07 -7.64 -21.31
N PRO A 456 -0.25 -8.69 -21.51
CA PRO A 456 -0.22 -9.86 -20.63
C PRO A 456 0.62 -9.63 -19.36
N CYS A 457 1.21 -8.45 -19.18
CA CYS A 457 2.09 -8.14 -18.05
C CYS A 457 1.43 -7.16 -17.07
N PRO A 458 1.06 -7.59 -15.85
CA PRO A 458 0.53 -6.69 -14.82
C PRO A 458 1.46 -5.56 -14.37
N HIS A 459 2.78 -5.68 -14.60
CA HIS A 459 3.73 -4.61 -14.32
C HIS A 459 3.55 -3.46 -15.33
N SER A 460 3.59 -3.79 -16.62
CA SER A 460 3.30 -2.85 -17.72
C SER A 460 1.93 -2.21 -17.56
N LEU A 461 0.89 -2.99 -17.25
CA LEU A 461 -0.46 -2.49 -16.93
C LEU A 461 -0.43 -1.40 -15.85
N SER A 462 0.25 -1.66 -14.73
CA SER A 462 0.30 -0.74 -13.57
C SER A 462 1.01 0.58 -13.89
N VAL A 463 1.88 0.62 -14.90
CA VAL A 463 2.53 1.87 -15.31
C VAL A 463 1.73 2.56 -16.42
N LEU A 464 1.43 1.84 -17.51
CA LEU A 464 0.71 2.38 -18.67
C LEU A 464 -0.65 2.96 -18.28
N ARG A 465 -1.34 2.32 -17.32
CA ARG A 465 -2.67 2.73 -16.86
C ARG A 465 -2.65 3.71 -15.69
N ASP A 466 -1.78 3.49 -14.69
CA ASP A 466 -1.87 4.23 -13.42
C ASP A 466 -0.83 5.35 -13.29
N GLN A 467 0.27 5.31 -14.06
CA GLN A 467 1.40 6.24 -13.95
C GLN A 467 1.59 7.13 -15.20
N TYR A 468 1.45 6.60 -16.42
CA TYR A 468 1.56 7.44 -17.63
C TYR A 468 0.52 8.58 -17.72
N PRO A 469 -0.71 8.49 -17.16
CA PRO A 469 -1.68 9.60 -17.25
C PRO A 469 -1.27 10.91 -16.57
N SER A 470 -0.35 10.88 -15.59
CA SER A 470 0.20 12.08 -14.95
C SER A 470 1.27 12.75 -15.83
N LEU A 471 2.00 11.94 -16.59
CA LEU A 471 2.99 12.34 -17.60
C LEU A 471 2.36 12.67 -18.97
N GLY A 472 1.03 12.71 -19.07
CA GLY A 472 0.28 13.04 -20.29
C GLY A 472 -0.09 11.83 -21.18
N GLY A 473 0.47 10.65 -20.95
CA GLY A 473 0.14 9.42 -21.68
C GLY A 473 -1.17 8.80 -21.22
N ARG A 474 -2.28 9.13 -21.88
CA ARG A 474 -3.64 8.72 -21.49
C ARG A 474 -4.19 7.65 -22.43
N PHE A 475 -4.00 6.39 -22.05
CA PHE A 475 -4.42 5.23 -22.83
C PHE A 475 -5.50 4.41 -22.12
N THR A 476 -6.36 3.74 -22.88
CA THR A 476 -7.28 2.72 -22.34
C THR A 476 -6.54 1.39 -22.27
N VAL A 477 -6.00 1.07 -21.09
CA VAL A 477 -5.14 -0.13 -20.91
C VAL A 477 -5.91 -1.24 -20.21
N GLN A 478 -5.91 -2.43 -20.81
CA GLN A 478 -6.54 -3.63 -20.27
C GLN A 478 -5.50 -4.75 -20.07
N HIS A 479 -5.69 -5.55 -19.02
CA HIS A 479 -4.95 -6.80 -18.90
C HIS A 479 -5.56 -7.86 -19.82
N LEU A 480 -4.75 -8.77 -20.35
CA LEU A 480 -5.21 -9.87 -21.20
C LEU A 480 -6.40 -10.65 -20.62
N SER A 481 -6.41 -10.92 -19.31
CA SER A 481 -7.52 -11.64 -18.67
C SER A 481 -8.85 -10.89 -18.73
N GLU A 482 -8.82 -9.56 -18.76
CA GLU A 482 -10.02 -8.72 -18.89
C GLU A 482 -10.51 -8.74 -20.35
N PHE A 483 -9.59 -8.60 -21.31
CA PHE A 483 -9.90 -8.70 -22.74
C PHE A 483 -10.52 -10.06 -23.08
N VAL A 484 -9.88 -11.16 -22.70
CA VAL A 484 -10.38 -12.53 -22.96
C VAL A 484 -11.76 -12.75 -22.32
N LEU A 485 -11.97 -12.29 -21.08
CA LEU A 485 -13.28 -12.40 -20.44
C LEU A 485 -14.36 -11.57 -21.15
N GLN A 486 -14.00 -10.38 -21.64
CA GLN A 486 -14.92 -9.54 -22.40
C GLN A 486 -15.28 -10.20 -23.75
N ALA A 487 -14.29 -10.68 -24.50
CA ALA A 487 -14.50 -11.37 -25.77
C ALA A 487 -15.34 -12.66 -25.63
N LEU A 488 -15.14 -13.43 -24.55
CA LEU A 488 -15.98 -14.58 -24.20
C LEU A 488 -17.44 -14.19 -23.93
N ARG A 489 -17.67 -13.06 -23.24
CA ARG A 489 -19.03 -12.58 -22.89
C ARG A 489 -19.77 -11.99 -24.07
N ASP A 490 -19.04 -11.35 -24.99
CA ASP A 490 -19.58 -10.74 -26.20
C ASP A 490 -19.76 -11.77 -27.34
N GLY A 491 -19.32 -13.02 -27.14
CA GLY A 491 -19.37 -14.08 -28.15
C GLY A 491 -18.32 -13.94 -29.26
N GLY A 492 -17.35 -13.04 -29.09
CA GLY A 492 -16.24 -12.85 -30.02
C GLY A 492 -15.11 -13.88 -29.86
N LEU A 493 -15.15 -14.70 -28.80
CA LEU A 493 -14.20 -15.78 -28.58
C LEU A 493 -14.92 -17.02 -28.03
N GLU A 494 -14.56 -18.20 -28.53
CA GLU A 494 -14.89 -19.49 -27.90
C GLU A 494 -13.60 -20.15 -27.44
N LEU A 495 -13.60 -20.76 -26.25
CA LEU A 495 -12.42 -21.46 -25.71
C LEU A 495 -12.77 -22.93 -25.43
N PRO A 496 -11.95 -23.90 -25.90
CA PRO A 496 -12.05 -25.28 -25.51
C PRO A 496 -11.70 -25.45 -24.03
N ARG A 497 -12.28 -26.46 -23.38
CA ARG A 497 -12.08 -26.74 -21.95
C ARG A 497 -10.74 -27.43 -21.67
N THR A 498 -9.63 -26.75 -21.94
CA THR A 498 -8.27 -27.29 -21.82
C THR A 498 -7.87 -27.71 -20.40
N LEU A 499 -8.60 -27.26 -19.38
CA LEU A 499 -8.41 -27.56 -17.96
C LEU A 499 -9.53 -28.43 -17.36
N GLU A 500 -10.37 -29.08 -18.18
CA GLU A 500 -11.44 -29.95 -17.66
C GLU A 500 -10.89 -31.06 -16.75
N GLY A 501 -11.49 -31.21 -15.57
CA GLY A 501 -11.04 -32.14 -14.53
C GLY A 501 -9.81 -31.70 -13.71
N GLN A 502 -9.11 -30.62 -14.10
CA GLN A 502 -7.95 -30.11 -13.35
C GLN A 502 -8.41 -29.32 -12.12
N THR A 503 -7.75 -29.55 -10.97
CA THR A 503 -7.86 -28.69 -9.79
C THR A 503 -6.62 -27.79 -9.71
N VAL A 504 -6.83 -26.48 -9.87
CA VAL A 504 -5.74 -25.49 -10.00
C VAL A 504 -5.84 -24.45 -8.89
N VAL A 505 -4.69 -23.98 -8.39
CA VAL A 505 -4.63 -22.81 -7.52
C VAL A 505 -4.22 -21.61 -8.36
N TYR A 506 -4.99 -20.52 -8.29
CA TYR A 506 -4.60 -19.28 -8.94
C TYR A 506 -3.64 -18.50 -8.03
N HIS A 507 -2.43 -18.21 -8.53
CA HIS A 507 -1.56 -17.22 -7.92
C HIS A 507 -1.92 -15.83 -8.47
N ASP A 508 -2.61 -15.04 -7.64
CA ASP A 508 -2.90 -13.64 -7.90
C ASP A 508 -1.62 -12.78 -7.99
N PRO A 509 -1.27 -12.23 -9.16
CA PRO A 509 -0.14 -11.31 -9.30
C PRO A 509 -0.37 -10.07 -8.47
N CYS A 510 0.65 -9.60 -7.75
CA CYS A 510 0.46 -8.48 -6.82
C CYS A 510 0.00 -7.19 -7.53
N ARG A 511 0.67 -6.78 -8.62
CA ARG A 511 0.26 -5.61 -9.43
C ARG A 511 -1.21 -5.71 -9.90
N LEU A 512 -1.62 -6.87 -10.42
CA LEU A 512 -3.00 -7.12 -10.89
C LEU A 512 -4.03 -7.06 -9.73
N SER A 513 -3.65 -7.58 -8.56
CA SER A 513 -4.46 -7.54 -7.34
C SER A 513 -4.66 -6.12 -6.80
N ARG A 514 -3.61 -5.29 -6.83
CA ARG A 514 -3.68 -3.87 -6.41
C ARG A 514 -4.39 -3.01 -7.44
N ALA A 515 -4.33 -3.39 -8.72
CA ALA A 515 -5.18 -2.90 -9.79
C ALA A 515 -6.67 -3.36 -9.66
N HIS A 516 -7.01 -4.10 -8.60
CA HIS A 516 -8.35 -4.64 -8.31
C HIS A 516 -8.91 -5.64 -9.31
N ILE A 517 -8.08 -6.12 -10.25
CA ILE A 517 -8.42 -7.14 -11.24
C ILE A 517 -8.18 -8.51 -10.59
N VAL A 518 -9.26 -9.11 -10.06
CA VAL A 518 -9.21 -10.34 -9.26
C VAL A 518 -10.11 -11.43 -9.84
N GLU A 519 -11.34 -11.10 -10.24
CA GLU A 519 -12.26 -12.11 -10.78
C GLU A 519 -11.98 -12.47 -12.24
N ALA A 520 -11.46 -11.55 -13.07
CA ALA A 520 -11.31 -11.81 -14.50
C ALA A 520 -10.44 -13.05 -14.82
N PRO A 521 -9.24 -13.23 -14.21
CA PRO A 521 -8.48 -14.48 -14.37
C PRO A 521 -9.22 -15.73 -13.88
N ARG A 522 -10.02 -15.62 -12.82
CA ARG A 522 -10.78 -16.75 -12.25
C ARG A 522 -11.93 -17.18 -13.15
N GLU A 523 -12.64 -16.23 -13.74
CA GLU A 523 -13.70 -16.52 -14.71
C GLU A 523 -13.15 -17.17 -15.98
N VAL A 524 -12.03 -16.68 -16.52
CA VAL A 524 -11.34 -17.31 -17.66
C VAL A 524 -10.91 -18.76 -17.31
N LEU A 525 -10.34 -18.98 -16.12
CA LEU A 525 -9.98 -20.34 -15.68
C LEU A 525 -11.19 -21.28 -15.54
N ARG A 526 -12.34 -20.78 -15.08
CA ARG A 526 -13.59 -21.56 -15.01
C ARG A 526 -14.15 -21.85 -16.41
N ALA A 527 -14.06 -20.91 -17.35
CA ALA A 527 -14.45 -21.12 -18.75
C ALA A 527 -13.62 -22.23 -19.42
N LEU A 528 -12.31 -22.29 -19.12
CA LEU A 528 -11.42 -23.38 -19.52
C LEU A 528 -11.71 -24.73 -18.82
N GLY A 529 -12.71 -24.82 -17.94
CA GLY A 529 -13.11 -26.05 -17.25
C GLY A 529 -12.42 -26.35 -15.92
N ALA A 530 -11.59 -25.43 -15.40
CA ALA A 530 -10.78 -25.67 -14.20
C ALA A 530 -11.59 -25.56 -12.90
N ARG A 531 -11.33 -26.47 -11.95
CA ARG A 531 -11.75 -26.29 -10.54
C ARG A 531 -10.72 -25.41 -9.82
N VAL A 532 -10.98 -24.11 -9.77
CA VAL A 532 -10.12 -23.13 -9.07
C VAL A 532 -10.28 -23.24 -7.56
N VAL A 533 -9.16 -23.39 -6.83
CA VAL A 533 -9.09 -23.30 -5.36
C VAL A 533 -8.29 -22.07 -4.93
N GLU A 534 -8.62 -21.51 -3.77
CA GLU A 534 -8.03 -20.28 -3.24
C GLU A 534 -6.91 -20.58 -2.23
N ALA A 535 -5.78 -19.89 -2.38
CA ALA A 535 -4.68 -19.95 -1.41
C ALA A 535 -4.91 -19.02 -0.20
N PRO A 536 -4.23 -19.26 0.94
CA PRO A 536 -4.05 -18.23 1.96
C PRO A 536 -3.49 -16.95 1.33
N GLN A 537 -3.98 -15.78 1.75
CA GLN A 537 -3.57 -14.48 1.16
C GLN A 537 -3.75 -14.49 -0.38
N ALA A 538 -5.01 -14.51 -0.84
CA ALA A 538 -5.39 -14.43 -2.26
C ALA A 538 -6.21 -13.17 -2.56
N GLY A 539 -6.51 -12.94 -3.83
CA GLY A 539 -7.21 -11.78 -4.38
C GLY A 539 -6.58 -10.45 -3.95
N ARG A 540 -7.39 -9.48 -3.52
CA ARG A 540 -6.88 -8.20 -2.97
C ARG A 540 -5.90 -8.39 -1.79
N GLY A 541 -5.94 -9.52 -1.09
CA GLY A 541 -4.99 -9.87 -0.04
C GLY A 541 -3.69 -10.53 -0.53
N SER A 542 -3.43 -10.63 -1.84
CA SER A 542 -2.37 -11.49 -2.39
C SER A 542 -0.98 -11.25 -1.79
N MET A 543 -0.32 -12.34 -1.39
CA MET A 543 1.10 -12.37 -1.09
C MET A 543 1.93 -12.46 -2.38
N CYS A 544 2.97 -11.63 -2.47
CA CYS A 544 3.86 -11.57 -3.63
C CYS A 544 4.63 -12.88 -3.85
N CYS A 545 4.98 -13.15 -5.11
CA CYS A 545 5.87 -14.24 -5.55
C CYS A 545 7.37 -13.90 -5.43
N GLY A 546 7.74 -12.64 -5.16
CA GLY A 546 9.13 -12.17 -5.19
C GLY A 546 9.52 -11.41 -6.46
N GLY A 547 8.76 -11.52 -7.56
CA GLY A 547 9.13 -11.00 -8.89
C GLY A 547 9.24 -9.48 -9.03
N SER A 548 8.75 -8.70 -8.06
CA SER A 548 9.07 -7.26 -7.98
C SER A 548 10.52 -6.98 -7.56
N GLY A 549 11.28 -8.01 -7.20
CA GLY A 549 12.75 -8.00 -7.10
C GLY A 549 13.38 -9.07 -7.98
N TYR A 550 12.82 -9.33 -9.18
CA TYR A 550 13.27 -10.38 -10.11
C TYR A 550 14.77 -10.31 -10.42
N PHE A 551 15.29 -9.10 -10.69
CA PHE A 551 16.70 -8.89 -11.01
C PHE A 551 17.63 -8.91 -9.79
N ARG A 552 17.13 -9.21 -8.59
CA ARG A 552 17.93 -9.15 -7.37
C ARG A 552 18.49 -10.52 -7.01
N GLU A 553 19.81 -10.60 -6.96
CA GLU A 553 20.55 -11.76 -6.49
C GLU A 553 20.52 -11.75 -4.96
N GLY A 554 19.66 -12.56 -4.35
CA GLY A 554 19.61 -12.61 -2.88
C GLY A 554 18.54 -13.51 -2.28
N GLU A 555 18.67 -13.75 -0.98
CA GLU A 555 17.78 -14.64 -0.24
C GLU A 555 16.35 -14.11 -0.12
N VAL A 556 16.13 -12.78 -0.13
CA VAL A 556 14.81 -12.19 0.11
C VAL A 556 13.79 -12.53 -1.00
N PRO A 557 14.03 -12.30 -2.31
CA PRO A 557 13.09 -12.71 -3.36
C PRO A 557 12.88 -14.23 -3.38
N ALA A 558 13.94 -15.02 -3.24
CA ALA A 558 13.90 -16.48 -3.27
C ALA A 558 13.11 -17.06 -2.09
N ALA A 559 13.33 -16.58 -0.88
CA ALA A 559 12.59 -17.02 0.31
C ALA A 559 11.11 -16.60 0.24
N ILE A 560 10.80 -15.43 -0.32
CA ILE A 560 9.41 -15.01 -0.60
C ILE A 560 8.75 -15.97 -1.59
N ALA A 561 9.44 -16.33 -2.68
CA ALA A 561 8.96 -17.28 -3.68
C ALA A 561 8.70 -18.66 -3.05
N ALA A 562 9.67 -19.21 -2.32
CA ALA A 562 9.54 -20.48 -1.61
C ALA A 562 8.36 -20.47 -0.62
N ARG A 563 8.27 -19.42 0.21
CA ARG A 563 7.19 -19.25 1.18
C ARG A 563 5.81 -19.12 0.52
N ARG A 564 5.74 -18.52 -0.67
CA ARG A 564 4.51 -18.44 -1.47
C ARG A 564 4.16 -19.78 -2.10
N MET A 565 5.14 -20.55 -2.58
CA MET A 565 4.93 -21.91 -3.09
C MET A 565 4.38 -22.84 -2.00
N GLU A 566 4.89 -22.78 -0.76
CA GLU A 566 4.31 -23.53 0.35
C GLU A 566 2.81 -23.24 0.57
N GLN A 567 2.40 -21.96 0.48
CA GLN A 567 1.00 -21.58 0.61
C GLN A 567 0.16 -22.15 -0.54
N LEU A 568 0.66 -22.08 -1.77
CA LEU A 568 -0.01 -22.59 -2.97
C LEU A 568 -0.15 -24.12 -2.91
N ALA A 569 0.92 -24.83 -2.57
CA ALA A 569 0.93 -26.29 -2.39
C ALA A 569 -0.01 -26.76 -1.27
N SER A 570 -0.15 -25.98 -0.19
CA SER A 570 -1.05 -26.32 0.93
C SER A 570 -2.54 -26.39 0.57
N THR A 571 -2.93 -25.93 -0.62
CA THR A 571 -4.32 -26.00 -1.12
C THR A 571 -4.74 -27.39 -1.62
N GLY A 572 -3.79 -28.29 -1.88
CA GLY A 572 -4.07 -29.59 -2.53
C GLY A 572 -4.39 -29.47 -4.03
N ALA A 573 -4.08 -28.35 -4.67
CA ALA A 573 -4.14 -28.21 -6.12
C ALA A 573 -3.06 -29.05 -6.83
N GLN A 574 -3.31 -29.39 -8.09
CA GLN A 574 -2.39 -30.13 -8.96
C GLN A 574 -1.37 -29.21 -9.65
N ARG A 575 -1.68 -27.92 -9.77
CA ARG A 575 -0.91 -26.92 -10.52
C ARG A 575 -1.19 -25.50 -10.04
N VAL A 576 -0.17 -24.64 -10.11
CA VAL A 576 -0.30 -23.19 -9.98
C VAL A 576 -0.52 -22.57 -11.35
N ILE A 577 -1.54 -21.70 -11.48
CA ILE A 577 -1.67 -20.83 -12.64
C ILE A 577 -1.54 -19.38 -12.21
N THR A 578 -0.80 -18.58 -12.97
CA THR A 578 -0.64 -17.13 -12.78
C THR A 578 -0.96 -16.43 -14.09
N ALA A 579 -1.25 -15.13 -14.06
CA ALA A 579 -1.39 -14.32 -15.27
C ALA A 579 -0.39 -13.16 -15.19
N CYS A 580 0.90 -13.50 -15.20
CA CYS A 580 2.02 -12.56 -15.05
C CYS A 580 3.34 -13.29 -15.35
N PRO A 581 4.09 -12.89 -16.40
CA PRO A 581 5.36 -13.52 -16.76
C PRO A 581 6.39 -13.57 -15.62
N TYR A 582 6.57 -12.47 -14.87
CA TYR A 582 7.49 -12.44 -13.72
C TYR A 582 7.07 -13.40 -12.60
N CYS A 583 5.76 -13.56 -12.34
CA CYS A 583 5.30 -14.52 -11.34
C CYS A 583 5.47 -15.96 -11.81
N TYR A 584 5.29 -16.20 -13.11
CA TYR A 584 5.52 -17.50 -13.73
C TYR A 584 6.98 -17.90 -13.60
N GLN A 585 7.93 -17.05 -13.98
CA GLN A 585 9.36 -17.36 -13.85
C GLN A 585 9.79 -17.58 -12.39
N MET A 586 9.47 -16.65 -11.49
CA MET A 586 9.88 -16.74 -10.07
C MET A 586 9.38 -17.99 -9.35
N LEU A 587 8.21 -18.51 -9.73
CA LEU A 587 7.65 -19.71 -9.10
C LEU A 587 8.05 -20.99 -9.82
N SER A 588 8.37 -20.94 -11.13
CA SER A 588 8.74 -22.12 -11.94
C SER A 588 10.14 -22.65 -11.65
N VAL A 589 11.05 -21.79 -11.16
CA VAL A 589 12.43 -22.21 -10.79
C VAL A 589 12.49 -22.99 -9.47
N LEU A 590 11.40 -23.01 -8.69
CA LEU A 590 11.34 -23.73 -7.42
C LEU A 590 11.18 -25.23 -7.67
N SER A 591 11.98 -26.04 -6.97
CA SER A 591 11.99 -27.49 -7.10
C SER A 591 11.93 -28.18 -5.72
N GLY A 592 11.62 -29.47 -5.70
CA GLY A 592 11.46 -30.30 -4.50
C GLY A 592 10.02 -30.80 -4.28
N GLU A 593 9.82 -31.66 -3.28
CA GLU A 593 8.57 -32.42 -3.06
C GLU A 593 7.30 -31.56 -2.88
N LYS A 594 7.46 -30.29 -2.50
CA LYS A 594 6.35 -29.33 -2.28
C LYS A 594 6.19 -28.32 -3.42
N ALA A 595 7.01 -28.38 -4.46
CA ALA A 595 6.87 -27.50 -5.61
C ALA A 595 5.79 -28.06 -6.54
N LEU A 596 4.68 -27.32 -6.67
CA LEU A 596 3.69 -27.61 -7.70
C LEU A 596 4.20 -27.13 -9.07
N PRO A 597 3.87 -27.84 -10.17
CA PRO A 597 4.03 -27.30 -11.51
C PRO A 597 3.38 -25.92 -11.63
N VAL A 598 4.01 -25.02 -12.37
CA VAL A 598 3.52 -23.66 -12.62
C VAL A 598 3.30 -23.49 -14.12
N SER A 599 2.27 -22.72 -14.49
CA SER A 599 2.03 -22.28 -15.87
C SER A 599 1.48 -20.87 -15.88
N ASP A 600 1.80 -20.09 -16.92
CA ASP A 600 1.06 -18.87 -17.20
C ASP A 600 -0.33 -19.21 -17.81
N LEU A 601 -1.32 -18.36 -17.56
CA LEU A 601 -2.70 -18.48 -18.05
C LEU A 601 -2.75 -18.67 -19.58
N THR A 602 -1.87 -17.96 -20.31
CA THR A 602 -1.80 -18.01 -21.77
C THR A 602 -1.46 -19.39 -22.35
N GLN A 603 -0.81 -20.27 -21.59
CA GLN A 603 -0.50 -21.64 -22.04
C GLN A 603 -1.74 -22.52 -22.20
N TRP A 604 -2.87 -22.11 -21.61
CA TRP A 604 -4.15 -22.81 -21.62
C TRP A 604 -5.18 -22.17 -22.55
N LEU A 605 -4.94 -20.93 -22.98
CA LEU A 605 -5.70 -20.21 -23.98
C LEU A 605 -5.35 -20.75 -25.37
N ARG A 606 -6.07 -21.79 -25.79
CA ARG A 606 -6.03 -22.34 -27.14
C ARG A 606 -7.29 -21.89 -27.87
N VAL A 607 -7.15 -21.54 -29.14
CA VAL A 607 -8.19 -21.16 -30.10
C VAL A 607 -7.98 -21.98 -31.36
#